data_AF-A0A953KCL9-F1
#
_entry.id   AF-A0A953KCL9-F1
#
_cell.length_a   1.000
_cell.length_b   1.000
_cell.length_c   1.000
_cell.angle_alpha   90.00
_cell.angle_beta   90.00
_cell.angle_gamma   90.00
#
_symmetry.space_group_name_H-M   'P 1'
#
loop_
_entity.id
_entity.type
_entity.pdbx_description
1 polymer ?
#
loop_
_entity_poly.entity_id
_entity_poly.type
_entity_poly.pdbx_seq_one_letter_code
_entity_poly.pdbx_strand_id
1 'polypeptide(L)'
;MKARELQKDWLNRSANSVFVRGLEGEIKAWNTAAERRYGWAAEQAVGNVSHLLLSTVFPDPLPEINQQLLERGYWEGELIHTLSNGRRVKVWSRWELNPERGASSDVIETNIPLGQIAPESAYLKSPTGDLRALRRRIIRTLLWWTAPALMLLAAFAVVAFLTSSLPLAHLGH
;
A
#
# COMPACT_ATOMS: atom_id res chain seq x y z
N MET A 1 -10.64 0.20 35.93
CA MET A 1 -11.99 -0.08 35.35
C MET A 1 -12.59 1.12 34.60
N LYS A 2 -12.55 2.35 35.15
CA LYS A 2 -13.17 3.53 34.52
C LYS A 2 -12.62 3.92 33.12
N ALA A 3 -11.30 3.80 32.90
CA ALA A 3 -10.68 4.11 31.60
C ALA A 3 -11.10 3.15 30.47
N ARG A 4 -11.20 1.84 30.78
CA ARG A 4 -11.64 0.82 29.81
C ARG A 4 -13.08 1.01 29.34
N GLU A 5 -13.97 1.39 30.25
CA GLU A 5 -15.37 1.66 29.90
C GLU A 5 -15.50 2.93 29.06
N LEU A 6 -14.76 3.99 29.38
CA LEU A 6 -14.72 5.22 28.58
C LEU A 6 -14.15 4.99 27.18
N GLN A 7 -13.10 4.18 27.06
CA GLN A 7 -12.51 3.85 25.77
C GLN A 7 -13.45 2.99 24.93
N LYS A 8 -14.08 1.97 25.52
CA LYS A 8 -15.13 1.18 24.85
C LYS A 8 -16.30 2.05 24.41
N ASP A 9 -16.76 2.97 25.25
CA ASP A 9 -17.85 3.88 24.92
C ASP A 9 -17.48 4.83 23.77
N TRP A 10 -16.26 5.41 23.78
CA TRP A 10 -15.76 6.21 22.67
C TRP A 10 -15.64 5.40 21.37
N LEU A 11 -15.09 4.18 21.43
CA LEU A 11 -14.98 3.27 20.29
C LEU A 11 -16.37 2.97 19.68
N ASN A 12 -17.39 2.78 20.52
CA ASN A 12 -18.74 2.50 20.07
C ASN A 12 -19.46 3.71 19.48
N ARG A 13 -19.10 4.93 19.90
CA ARG A 13 -19.73 6.18 19.42
C ARG A 13 -18.98 6.85 18.27
N SER A 14 -17.73 6.45 18.01
CA SER A 14 -16.93 6.98 16.91
C SER A 14 -17.58 6.66 15.56
N ALA A 15 -17.72 7.67 14.70
CA ALA A 15 -18.14 7.48 13.31
C ALA A 15 -17.04 6.81 12.45
N ASN A 16 -15.82 6.71 12.98
CA ASN A 16 -14.72 6.01 12.35
C ASN A 16 -14.78 4.53 12.69
N SER A 17 -14.41 3.70 11.71
CA SER A 17 -14.18 2.28 11.98
C SER A 17 -12.97 2.17 12.90
N VAL A 18 -13.19 1.56 14.05
CA VAL A 18 -12.13 1.29 15.02
C VAL A 18 -12.22 -0.16 15.45
N PHE A 19 -11.06 -0.81 15.52
CA PHE A 19 -10.95 -2.17 16.01
C PHE A 19 -9.65 -2.37 16.79
N VAL A 20 -9.63 -3.41 17.62
CA VAL A 20 -8.46 -3.81 18.39
C VAL A 20 -7.99 -5.14 17.83
N ARG A 21 -6.67 -5.29 17.67
CA ARG A 21 -6.05 -6.53 17.19
C ARG A 21 -4.73 -6.82 17.90
N GLY A 22 -4.24 -8.05 17.81
CA GLY A 22 -2.85 -8.37 18.18
C GLY A 22 -1.85 -7.84 17.14
N LEU A 23 -0.55 -7.94 17.46
CA LEU A 23 0.54 -7.66 16.51
C LEU A 23 0.46 -8.55 15.26
N GLU A 24 0.11 -9.82 15.44
CA GLU A 24 -0.12 -10.78 14.34
C GLU A 24 -1.40 -10.48 13.53
N GLY A 25 -2.19 -9.50 13.96
CA GLY A 25 -3.36 -9.03 13.24
C GLY A 25 -4.68 -9.64 13.66
N GLU A 26 -4.70 -10.62 14.56
CA GLU A 26 -5.94 -11.23 15.07
C GLU A 26 -6.84 -10.18 15.72
N ILE A 27 -8.05 -10.01 15.20
CA ILE A 27 -9.04 -9.05 15.67
C ILE A 27 -9.62 -9.50 17.00
N LYS A 28 -9.54 -8.63 18.02
CA LYS A 28 -10.05 -8.85 19.38
C LYS A 28 -11.33 -8.05 19.67
N ALA A 29 -11.54 -6.95 18.96
CA ALA A 29 -12.74 -6.14 19.08
C ALA A 29 -13.01 -5.41 17.77
N TRP A 30 -14.29 -5.20 17.44
CA TRP A 30 -14.73 -4.62 16.18
C TRP A 30 -15.94 -3.72 16.44
N ASN A 31 -15.85 -2.42 16.17
CA ASN A 31 -16.94 -1.50 16.47
C ASN A 31 -18.03 -1.50 15.39
N THR A 32 -19.22 -0.98 15.73
CA THR A 32 -20.36 -0.90 14.80
C THR A 32 -20.05 -0.06 13.55
N ALA A 33 -19.19 0.95 13.65
CA ALA A 33 -18.76 1.72 12.48
C ALA A 33 -17.86 0.90 11.53
N ALA A 34 -17.08 -0.06 12.05
CA ALA A 34 -16.32 -1.02 11.27
C ALA A 34 -17.26 -2.03 10.59
N GLU A 35 -18.29 -2.52 11.29
CA GLU A 35 -19.32 -3.39 10.69
C GLU A 35 -19.99 -2.72 9.50
N ARG A 36 -20.50 -1.50 9.69
CA ARG A 36 -21.18 -0.74 8.63
C ARG A 36 -20.26 -0.44 7.45
N ARG A 37 -18.98 -0.16 7.71
CA ARG A 37 -18.02 0.19 6.66
C ARG A 37 -17.61 -1.03 5.86
N TYR A 38 -17.11 -2.05 6.55
CA TYR A 38 -16.48 -3.20 5.94
C TYR A 38 -17.48 -4.31 5.56
N GLY A 39 -18.69 -4.28 6.11
CA GLY A 39 -19.75 -5.24 5.82
C GLY A 39 -19.53 -6.60 6.49
N TRP A 40 -18.72 -6.64 7.54
CA TRP A 40 -18.48 -7.82 8.39
C TRP A 40 -19.07 -7.55 9.76
N ALA A 41 -19.97 -8.42 10.23
CA ALA A 41 -20.44 -8.36 11.62
C ALA A 41 -19.28 -8.66 12.59
N ALA A 42 -19.33 -8.12 13.80
CA ALA A 42 -18.28 -8.33 14.81
C ALA A 42 -18.05 -9.82 15.08
N GLU A 43 -19.11 -10.62 15.11
CA GLU A 43 -19.04 -12.07 15.32
C GLU A 43 -18.34 -12.81 14.17
N GLN A 44 -18.31 -12.21 12.98
CA GLN A 44 -17.60 -12.74 11.82
C GLN A 44 -16.17 -12.22 11.73
N ALA A 45 -15.90 -11.02 12.26
CA ALA A 45 -14.61 -10.37 12.17
C ALA A 45 -13.65 -10.80 13.30
N VAL A 46 -14.14 -10.89 14.54
CA VAL A 46 -13.34 -11.24 15.71
C VAL A 46 -12.76 -12.65 15.56
N GLY A 47 -11.48 -12.82 15.94
CA GLY A 47 -10.70 -14.05 15.78
C GLY A 47 -10.03 -14.20 14.40
N ASN A 48 -10.41 -13.39 13.40
CA ASN A 48 -9.73 -13.38 12.10
C ASN A 48 -8.55 -12.43 12.09
N VAL A 49 -7.59 -12.68 11.20
CA VAL A 49 -6.47 -11.77 10.94
C VAL A 49 -6.95 -10.60 10.08
N SER A 50 -6.85 -9.37 10.59
CA SER A 50 -7.44 -8.18 9.97
C SER A 50 -7.00 -7.93 8.54
N HIS A 51 -5.70 -8.07 8.27
CA HIS A 51 -5.15 -7.82 6.94
C HIS A 51 -5.49 -8.92 5.92
N LEU A 52 -5.83 -10.12 6.38
CA LEU A 52 -6.39 -11.18 5.52
C LEU A 52 -7.88 -10.93 5.25
N LEU A 53 -8.66 -10.69 6.32
CA LEU A 53 -10.10 -10.42 6.23
C LEU A 53 -10.41 -9.23 5.32
N LEU A 54 -9.62 -8.16 5.43
CA LEU A 54 -9.77 -6.95 4.64
C LEU A 54 -8.92 -6.95 3.38
N SER A 55 -8.16 -8.02 3.10
CA SER A 55 -7.22 -8.10 1.97
C SER A 55 -6.41 -6.80 1.82
N THR A 56 -5.78 -6.38 2.92
CA THR A 56 -5.17 -5.05 3.05
C THR A 56 -3.98 -4.92 2.12
N VAL A 57 -3.95 -3.82 1.37
CA VAL A 57 -2.74 -3.39 0.66
C VAL A 57 -2.07 -2.29 1.46
N PHE A 58 -0.84 -2.58 1.87
CA PHE A 58 0.03 -1.68 2.61
C PHE A 58 0.90 -0.84 1.66
N PRO A 59 1.31 0.37 2.09
CA PRO A 59 2.24 1.20 1.31
C PRO A 59 3.66 0.63 1.33
N ASP A 60 4.04 -0.02 2.44
CA ASP A 60 5.34 -0.63 2.70
C ASP A 60 5.14 -2.06 3.24
N PRO A 61 6.18 -2.91 3.26
CA PRO A 61 6.09 -4.24 3.84
C PRO A 61 5.60 -4.23 5.29
N LEU A 62 4.63 -5.10 5.61
CA LEU A 62 4.04 -5.17 6.97
C LEU A 62 5.08 -5.34 8.10
N PRO A 63 6.17 -6.12 7.94
CA PRO A 63 7.21 -6.19 8.97
C PRO A 63 7.86 -4.84 9.28
N GLU A 64 8.10 -4.00 8.27
CA GLU A 64 8.69 -2.66 8.46
C GLU A 64 7.70 -1.71 9.14
N ILE A 65 6.42 -1.79 8.78
CA ILE A 65 5.34 -1.04 9.45
C ILE A 65 5.23 -1.45 10.92
N ASN A 66 5.26 -2.75 11.21
CA ASN A 66 5.21 -3.28 12.57
C ASN A 66 6.44 -2.87 13.38
N GLN A 67 7.62 -2.86 12.77
CA GLN A 67 8.83 -2.34 13.43
C GLN A 67 8.65 -0.86 13.82
N GLN A 68 8.18 -0.01 12.90
CA GLN A 68 7.91 1.40 13.20
C GLN A 68 6.87 1.57 14.32
N LEU A 69 5.81 0.77 14.30
CA LEU A 69 4.79 0.75 15.36
C LEU A 69 5.41 0.39 16.72
N LEU A 70 6.27 -0.61 16.78
CA LEU A 70 6.92 -1.06 18.02
C LEU A 70 7.93 -0.03 18.54
N GLU A 71 8.70 0.61 17.65
CA GLU A 71 9.69 1.61 18.03
C GLU A 71 9.06 2.92 18.52
N ARG A 72 7.97 3.37 17.87
CA ARG A 72 7.36 4.68 18.12
C ARG A 72 6.14 4.63 19.03
N GLY A 73 5.55 3.45 19.20
CA GLY A 73 4.27 3.26 19.86
C GLY A 73 3.06 3.58 18.98
N TYR A 74 3.27 4.11 17.76
CA TYR A 74 2.22 4.39 16.80
C TYR A 74 2.72 4.29 15.35
N TRP A 75 1.79 4.10 14.41
CA TRP A 75 2.01 4.20 12.97
C TRP A 75 0.81 4.88 12.30
N GLU A 76 1.03 5.58 11.19
CA GLU A 76 -0.04 6.15 10.37
C GLU A 76 0.28 6.05 8.88
N GLY A 77 -0.74 5.87 8.06
CA GLY A 77 -0.55 5.79 6.62
C GLY A 77 -1.83 5.46 5.84
N GLU A 78 -1.74 5.55 4.52
CA GLU A 78 -2.82 5.14 3.63
C GLU A 78 -2.85 3.61 3.47
N LEU A 79 -4.02 3.00 3.67
CA LEU A 79 -4.28 1.59 3.40
C LEU A 79 -5.39 1.44 2.36
N ILE A 80 -5.38 0.32 1.65
CA ILE A 80 -6.51 -0.10 0.83
C ILE A 80 -7.12 -1.35 1.44
N HIS A 81 -8.41 -1.28 1.80
CA HIS A 81 -9.17 -2.41 2.32
C HIS A 81 -10.20 -2.86 1.29
N THR A 82 -10.49 -4.15 1.31
CA THR A 82 -11.54 -4.80 0.54
C THR A 82 -12.70 -5.10 1.48
N LEU A 83 -13.88 -4.64 1.10
CA LEU A 83 -15.13 -4.85 1.83
C LEU A 83 -15.63 -6.29 1.61
N SER A 84 -16.54 -6.78 2.44
CA SER A 84 -17.16 -8.11 2.27
C SER A 84 -17.84 -8.32 0.92
N ASN A 85 -18.27 -7.24 0.27
CA ASN A 85 -18.85 -7.26 -1.07
C ASN A 85 -17.84 -7.07 -2.21
N GLY A 86 -16.54 -7.15 -1.93
CA GLY A 86 -15.45 -7.06 -2.92
C GLY A 86 -15.10 -5.64 -3.38
N ARG A 87 -15.87 -4.61 -3.02
CA ARG A 87 -15.48 -3.22 -3.29
C ARG A 87 -14.22 -2.87 -2.50
N ARG A 88 -13.42 -1.94 -3.04
CA ARG A 88 -12.20 -1.47 -2.38
C ARG A 88 -12.36 -0.04 -1.92
N VAL A 89 -11.89 0.24 -0.71
CA VAL A 89 -11.89 1.57 -0.10
C VAL A 89 -10.47 1.95 0.27
N LYS A 90 -10.12 3.20 0.03
CA LYS A 90 -8.91 3.79 0.58
C LYS A 90 -9.25 4.39 1.95
N VAL A 91 -8.38 4.16 2.92
CA VAL A 91 -8.49 4.73 4.27
C VAL A 91 -7.18 5.36 4.69
N TRP A 92 -7.27 6.43 5.48
CA TRP A 92 -6.17 6.85 6.34
C TRP A 92 -6.27 6.05 7.63
N SER A 93 -5.22 5.30 7.96
CA SER A 93 -5.16 4.43 9.11
C SER A 93 -4.21 4.98 10.15
N ARG A 94 -4.59 4.90 11.42
CA ARG A 94 -3.76 5.22 12.57
C ARG A 94 -3.77 4.06 13.54
N TRP A 95 -2.58 3.54 13.84
CA TRP A 95 -2.32 2.40 14.71
C TRP A 95 -1.65 2.90 15.98
N GLU A 96 -2.12 2.48 17.14
CA GLU A 96 -1.54 2.83 18.43
C GLU A 96 -1.38 1.57 19.27
N LEU A 97 -0.21 1.38 19.89
CA LEU A 97 -0.05 0.32 20.89
C LEU A 97 -0.88 0.67 22.11
N ASN A 98 -1.61 -0.30 22.65
CA ASN A 98 -2.38 -0.14 23.86
C ASN A 98 -1.48 -0.41 25.10
N PRO A 99 -1.10 0.63 25.87
CA PRO A 99 -0.19 0.47 27.01
C PRO A 99 -0.86 -0.23 28.21
N GLU A 100 -2.19 -0.26 28.28
CA GLU A 100 -2.93 -0.76 29.47
C GLU A 100 -3.05 -2.30 29.55
N ARG A 101 -2.48 -3.05 28.60
CA ARG A 101 -2.54 -4.53 28.56
C ARG A 101 -1.21 -5.23 28.81
N GLY A 102 -0.17 -4.52 29.23
CA GLY A 102 1.11 -5.12 29.64
C GLY A 102 1.74 -5.94 28.51
N ALA A 103 2.10 -7.20 28.78
CA ALA A 103 2.78 -8.11 27.83
C ALA A 103 1.97 -8.47 26.56
N SER A 104 0.70 -8.07 26.46
CA SER A 104 -0.10 -8.21 25.23
C SER A 104 -0.06 -6.90 24.46
N SER A 105 0.80 -6.83 23.44
CA SER A 105 0.91 -5.71 22.49
C SER A 105 -0.32 -5.64 21.59
N ASP A 106 -1.45 -5.20 22.16
CA ASP A 106 -2.67 -4.94 21.39
C ASP A 106 -2.49 -3.63 20.62
N VAL A 107 -2.98 -3.61 19.38
CA VAL A 107 -2.98 -2.46 18.48
C VAL A 107 -4.41 -1.97 18.35
N ILE A 108 -4.63 -0.69 18.63
CA ILE A 108 -5.87 0.01 18.32
C ILE A 108 -5.71 0.60 16.93
N GLU A 109 -6.57 0.21 16.02
CA GLU A 109 -6.55 0.65 14.63
C GLU A 109 -7.79 1.49 14.34
N THR A 110 -7.57 2.77 14.02
CA THR A 110 -8.62 3.72 13.61
C THR A 110 -8.49 4.01 12.13
N ASN A 111 -9.57 3.84 11.40
CA ASN A 111 -9.61 4.02 9.95
C ASN A 111 -10.60 5.14 9.57
N ILE A 112 -10.11 6.12 8.82
CA ILE A 112 -10.89 7.24 8.26
C ILE A 112 -11.00 7.02 6.75
N PRO A 113 -12.22 7.00 6.17
CA PRO A 113 -12.38 6.74 4.75
C PRO A 113 -11.90 7.94 3.93
N LEU A 114 -11.09 7.67 2.91
CA LEU A 114 -10.64 8.67 1.93
C LEU A 114 -11.44 8.60 0.62
N GLY A 115 -12.10 7.47 0.36
CA GLY A 115 -12.96 7.28 -0.81
C GLY A 115 -13.00 5.83 -1.30
N GLN A 116 -13.91 5.55 -2.23
CA GLN A 116 -13.96 4.26 -2.93
C GLN A 116 -12.95 4.26 -4.09
N ILE A 117 -12.35 3.10 -4.35
CA ILE A 117 -11.50 2.89 -5.52
C ILE A 117 -12.42 2.37 -6.63
N ALA A 118 -12.46 3.08 -7.75
CA ALA A 118 -13.23 2.63 -8.90
C ALA A 118 -12.69 1.27 -9.38
N PRO A 119 -13.57 0.34 -9.80
CA PRO A 119 -13.12 -0.92 -10.37
C PRO A 119 -12.28 -0.63 -11.63
N GLU A 120 -11.29 -1.48 -11.91
CA GLU A 120 -10.38 -1.30 -13.04
C GLU A 120 -11.14 -1.14 -14.38
N SER A 121 -12.25 -1.87 -14.53
CA SER A 121 -13.14 -1.79 -15.68
C SER A 121 -13.86 -0.44 -15.87
N ALA A 122 -14.00 0.37 -14.81
CA ALA A 122 -14.61 1.70 -14.91
C ALA A 122 -13.66 2.72 -15.56
N TYR A 123 -12.35 2.56 -15.43
CA TYR A 123 -11.38 3.44 -16.08
C TYR A 123 -11.38 3.25 -17.60
N LEU A 124 -11.51 2.01 -18.06
CA LEU A 124 -11.59 1.65 -19.48
C LEU A 124 -12.84 2.19 -20.18
N LYS A 125 -13.89 2.51 -19.42
CA LYS A 125 -15.15 3.05 -19.93
C LYS A 125 -15.29 4.57 -19.73
N SER A 126 -14.28 5.23 -19.16
CA SER A 126 -14.34 6.68 -18.94
C SER A 126 -14.15 7.43 -20.28
N PRO A 127 -15.01 8.40 -20.63
CA PRO A 127 -14.88 9.16 -21.89
C PRO A 127 -13.64 10.07 -21.95
N THR A 128 -12.94 10.24 -20.83
CA THR A 128 -11.85 11.20 -20.69
C THR A 128 -10.51 10.47 -20.69
N GLY A 129 -9.98 10.25 -21.89
CA GLY A 129 -8.60 9.81 -22.11
C GLY A 129 -7.59 10.90 -21.74
N ASP A 130 -7.52 11.31 -20.47
CA ASP A 130 -6.54 12.29 -20.01
C ASP A 130 -5.29 11.58 -19.44
N LEU A 131 -4.32 11.37 -20.34
CA LEU A 131 -2.98 10.80 -20.14
C LEU A 131 -2.16 11.49 -19.03
N ARG A 132 -2.66 12.54 -18.38
CA ARG A 132 -2.02 13.23 -17.25
C ARG A 132 -1.95 12.39 -15.98
N ALA A 133 -2.89 11.48 -15.74
CA ALA A 133 -2.86 10.59 -14.57
C ALA A 133 -1.81 9.48 -14.70
N LEU A 134 -1.53 9.04 -15.93
CA LEU A 134 -0.56 7.98 -16.23
C LEU A 134 0.90 8.46 -16.09
N ARG A 135 1.14 9.78 -16.16
CA ARG A 135 2.48 10.39 -16.01
C ARG A 135 3.10 10.20 -14.61
N ARG A 136 2.30 9.98 -13.55
CA ARG A 136 2.83 9.82 -12.18
C ARG A 136 3.29 8.40 -11.83
N ARG A 137 3.01 7.38 -12.65
CA ARG A 137 3.40 5.98 -12.38
C ARG A 137 4.41 5.38 -13.35
N ILE A 138 4.73 6.06 -14.45
CA ILE A 138 5.61 5.52 -15.50
C ILE A 138 7.08 5.99 -15.38
N ILE A 139 7.38 7.09 -14.67
CA ILE A 139 8.74 7.66 -14.64
C ILE A 139 9.72 6.89 -13.72
N ARG A 140 9.24 6.03 -12.81
CA ARG A 140 10.13 5.29 -11.87
C ARG A 140 10.51 3.87 -12.31
N THR A 141 9.84 3.32 -13.32
CA THR A 141 10.06 1.92 -13.76
C THR A 141 10.58 1.80 -15.19
N LEU A 142 10.58 2.89 -15.97
CA LEU A 142 11.07 2.89 -17.37
C LEU A 142 12.45 3.52 -17.59
N LEU A 143 13.17 3.91 -16.53
CA LEU A 143 14.52 4.49 -16.64
C LEU A 143 15.69 3.48 -16.47
N TRP A 144 15.40 2.17 -16.35
CA TRP A 144 16.44 1.13 -16.23
C TRP A 144 16.57 0.25 -17.50
N TRP A 145 15.68 0.38 -18.48
CA TRP A 145 15.62 -0.51 -19.66
C TRP A 145 15.82 0.18 -21.01
N THR A 146 16.44 1.37 -21.04
CA THR A 146 16.89 2.01 -22.31
C THR A 146 18.37 2.35 -22.34
N ALA A 147 19.09 2.25 -21.21
CA ALA A 147 20.53 2.50 -21.16
C ALA A 147 21.41 1.48 -21.93
N PRO A 148 21.08 0.17 -22.03
CA PRO A 148 21.97 -0.76 -22.73
C PRO A 148 21.91 -0.64 -24.27
N ALA A 149 20.75 -0.25 -24.82
CA ALA A 149 20.55 -0.20 -26.27
C ALA A 149 21.25 1.01 -26.93
N LEU A 150 21.34 2.13 -26.23
CA LEU A 150 22.02 3.33 -26.73
C LEU A 150 23.56 3.25 -26.62
N MET A 151 24.10 2.45 -25.69
CA MET A 151 25.55 2.22 -25.62
C MET A 151 26.08 1.34 -26.77
N LEU A 152 25.29 0.39 -27.26
CA LEU A 152 25.70 -0.49 -28.38
C LEU A 152 25.81 0.26 -29.72
N LEU A 153 24.98 1.29 -29.93
CA LEU A 153 25.04 2.13 -31.15
C LEU A 153 26.28 3.03 -31.18
N ALA A 154 26.74 3.53 -30.02
CA ALA A 154 27.97 4.33 -29.94
C ALA A 154 29.24 3.50 -30.18
N ALA A 155 29.26 2.24 -29.73
CA ALA A 155 30.39 1.33 -29.94
C ALA A 155 30.55 0.93 -31.43
N PHE A 156 29.44 0.71 -32.15
CA PHE A 156 29.48 0.38 -33.58
C PHE A 156 29.96 1.54 -34.46
N ALA A 157 29.64 2.78 -34.12
CA ALA A 157 30.09 3.96 -34.88
C ALA A 157 31.61 4.20 -34.75
N VAL A 158 32.21 3.92 -33.59
CA VAL A 158 33.66 4.11 -33.36
C VAL A 158 34.49 3.03 -34.09
N VAL A 159 34.01 1.79 -34.17
CA VAL A 159 34.70 0.70 -34.90
C VAL A 159 34.61 0.87 -36.42
N ALA A 160 33.49 1.39 -36.95
CA ALA A 160 33.34 1.70 -38.37
C ALA A 160 34.23 2.89 -38.81
N PHE A 161 34.47 3.86 -37.93
CA PHE A 161 35.32 5.02 -38.21
C PHE A 161 36.84 4.68 -38.19
N LEU A 162 37.25 3.75 -37.32
CA LEU A 162 38.64 3.28 -37.25
C LEU A 162 39.03 2.33 -38.40
N THR A 163 38.08 1.58 -38.96
CA THR A 163 38.31 0.67 -40.09
C THR A 163 38.27 1.35 -41.46
N SER A 164 37.63 2.52 -41.58
CA SER A 164 37.56 3.32 -42.81
C SER A 164 38.71 4.32 -42.98
N SER A 165 39.56 4.49 -41.95
CA SER A 165 40.69 5.44 -41.95
C SER A 165 42.06 4.78 -42.16
N LEU A 166 42.12 3.48 -42.48
CA LEU A 166 43.37 2.81 -42.87
C LEU A 166 43.60 2.98 -44.38
N PRO A 167 44.67 3.68 -44.82
CA PRO A 167 45.02 3.72 -46.23
C PRO A 167 45.51 2.34 -46.67
N LEU A 168 44.88 1.78 -47.70
CA LEU A 168 45.44 0.64 -48.44
C LEU A 168 46.78 1.10 -49.05
N ALA A 169 47.89 0.75 -48.41
CA ALA A 169 49.20 0.83 -49.04
C ALA A 169 49.23 -0.22 -50.17
N HIS A 170 49.26 0.31 -51.39
CA HIS A 170 49.32 -0.42 -52.64
C HIS A 170 50.61 -1.27 -52.68
N LEU A 171 50.45 -2.59 -52.69
CA LEU A 171 51.46 -3.52 -53.21
C LEU A 171 51.18 -3.69 -54.71
N GLY A 172 52.15 -3.36 -55.56
CA GLY A 172 52.07 -3.62 -56.99
C GLY A 172 53.20 -3.00 -57.80
N HIS A 173 54.16 -3.85 -58.14
CA HIS A 173 55.22 -3.77 -59.16
C HIS A 173 56.52 -3.03 -58.84
#